data_AF-A0A950QUC4-F1
#
_entry.id   AF-A0A950QUC4-F1
#
_cell.length_a   1.000
_cell.length_b   1.000
_cell.length_c   1.000
_cell.angle_alpha   90.00
_cell.angle_beta   90.00
_cell.angle_gamma   90.00
#
_symmetry.space_group_name_H-M   'P 1'
#
loop_
_entity.id
_entity.type
_entity.pdbx_description
1 polymer ?
#
loop_
_entity_poly.entity_id
_entity_poly.type
_entity_poly.pdbx_seq_one_letter_code
_entity_poly.pdbx_strand_id
1 'polypeptide(L)'
;MRSALGRAAVSVYAFLTAWILASYFFHYPIPEFTAKFLSLAAAAWLAYALHSIGALLVWFAGWLVPIGWVDELGPWNARLFRSMAGFAAVTFVAAAFGMAGPGPYLVQLRVLFGFVVVAALAGHVVGSKQKAPAPRVGSAVSLAFMALPAAGMAAAFLSSFGPITHYDSLVYHLALPALYLREGRIASIPFNLYSAFPGGCETLYAFIMASLPEPEYVINLLGWALALVLGGAAAEWSGELGGKRARSFSTALWWTTPAVLLLCQGGYVELPLAAATFLALRAFAAADGRAHAGAAMLFSGLFGGLALSIKYTGAITIVLLGAAAAVRLMRGPRAQRHALAFAGAAAVTPAPWLIKNAFSFGNPVFPFLYQWSGAAPGWAGETASRYFSMLTEYGARSNLLTDLLLLDPSSRGGFDVLGDFGWPLLLVGAVPALFL
;
A
#
# COMPACT_ATOMS: atom_id res chain seq x y z
N MET A 1 36.04 -37.52 -23.71
CA MET A 1 36.27 -36.45 -24.71
C MET A 1 35.01 -35.66 -25.09
N ARG A 2 33.89 -36.28 -25.51
CA ARG A 2 32.66 -35.55 -25.92
C ARG A 2 32.06 -34.62 -24.85
N SER A 3 32.15 -34.97 -23.57
CA SER A 3 31.64 -34.13 -22.46
C SER A 3 32.54 -32.93 -22.10
N ALA A 4 33.83 -33.01 -22.39
CA ALA A 4 34.77 -31.91 -22.16
C ALA A 4 34.66 -30.85 -23.27
N LEU A 5 34.52 -31.29 -24.53
CA LEU A 5 34.26 -30.43 -25.68
C LEU A 5 32.93 -29.67 -25.56
N GLY A 6 31.87 -30.33 -25.06
CA GLY A 6 30.58 -29.67 -24.81
C GLY A 6 30.66 -28.59 -23.72
N ARG A 7 31.36 -28.85 -22.61
CA ARG A 7 31.57 -27.84 -21.56
C ARG A 7 32.43 -26.67 -22.01
N ALA A 8 33.46 -26.94 -22.82
CA ALA A 8 34.29 -25.89 -23.41
C ALA A 8 33.48 -25.01 -24.37
N ALA A 9 32.65 -25.60 -25.24
CA ALA A 9 31.79 -24.87 -26.16
C ALA A 9 30.77 -23.97 -25.42
N VAL A 10 30.15 -24.48 -24.36
CA VAL A 10 29.23 -23.68 -23.51
C VAL A 10 29.97 -22.53 -22.83
N SER A 11 31.19 -22.77 -22.34
CA SER A 11 32.00 -21.73 -21.67
C SER A 11 32.44 -20.64 -22.64
N VAL A 12 32.85 -21.02 -23.86
CA VAL A 12 33.21 -20.08 -24.93
C VAL A 12 32.00 -19.28 -25.39
N TYR A 13 30.85 -19.93 -25.60
CA TYR A 13 29.61 -19.24 -25.94
C TYR A 13 29.21 -18.24 -24.86
N ALA A 14 29.20 -18.65 -23.59
CA ALA A 14 28.89 -17.78 -22.47
C ALA A 14 29.86 -16.58 -22.38
N PHE A 15 31.16 -16.82 -22.58
CA PHE A 15 32.17 -15.76 -22.60
C PHE A 15 31.95 -14.78 -23.75
N LEU A 16 31.73 -15.27 -24.98
CA LEU A 16 31.47 -14.42 -26.14
C LEU A 16 30.18 -13.62 -25.99
N THR A 17 29.10 -14.23 -25.47
CA THR A 17 27.86 -13.52 -25.17
C THR A 17 28.10 -12.44 -24.11
N ALA A 18 28.79 -12.76 -23.01
CA ALA A 18 29.13 -11.77 -21.98
C ALA A 18 30.00 -10.63 -22.53
N TRP A 19 30.99 -10.95 -23.38
CA TRP A 19 31.86 -9.96 -24.02
C TRP A 19 31.12 -9.06 -25.00
N ILE A 20 30.26 -9.62 -25.84
CA ILE A 20 29.42 -8.87 -26.78
C ILE A 20 28.46 -7.95 -26.02
N LEU A 21 27.79 -8.47 -24.98
CA LEU A 21 26.90 -7.65 -24.14
C LEU A 21 27.68 -6.53 -23.44
N ALA A 22 28.82 -6.85 -22.82
CA ALA A 22 29.65 -5.84 -22.17
C ALA A 22 30.18 -4.78 -23.15
N SER A 23 30.66 -5.20 -24.32
CA SER A 23 31.14 -4.29 -25.38
C SER A 23 30.01 -3.43 -25.92
N TYR A 24 28.83 -4.00 -26.15
CA TYR A 24 27.64 -3.27 -26.59
C TYR A 24 27.23 -2.24 -25.55
N PHE A 25 27.13 -2.60 -24.26
CA PHE A 25 26.77 -1.64 -23.21
C PHE A 25 27.86 -0.60 -22.91
N PHE A 26 29.12 -0.91 -23.21
CA PHE A 26 30.21 0.06 -23.12
C PHE A 26 30.11 1.13 -24.23
N HIS A 27 29.73 0.73 -25.45
CA HIS A 27 29.60 1.65 -26.60
C HIS A 27 28.23 2.33 -26.67
N TYR A 28 27.19 1.65 -26.20
CA TYR A 28 25.80 2.09 -26.17
C TYR A 28 25.29 1.97 -24.72
N PRO A 29 25.76 2.84 -23.81
CA PRO A 29 25.28 2.81 -22.43
C PRO A 29 23.77 2.98 -22.42
N ILE A 30 23.07 2.08 -21.73
CA ILE A 30 21.63 2.24 -21.53
C ILE A 30 21.43 3.58 -20.79
N PRO A 31 20.65 4.52 -21.35
CA PRO A 31 20.36 5.77 -20.69
C PRO A 31 19.82 5.51 -19.28
N GLU A 32 20.39 6.22 -18.31
CA GLU A 32 20.01 6.13 -16.89
C GLU A 32 20.24 4.75 -16.25
N PHE A 33 21.06 3.87 -16.82
CA PHE A 33 21.31 2.54 -16.24
C PHE A 33 21.71 2.60 -14.76
N THR A 34 22.68 3.46 -14.42
CA THR A 34 23.14 3.63 -13.04
C THR A 34 22.04 4.17 -12.14
N ALA A 35 21.24 5.13 -12.61
CA ALA A 35 20.11 5.70 -11.87
C ALA A 35 19.02 4.64 -11.61
N LYS A 36 18.70 3.82 -12.62
CA LYS A 36 17.76 2.68 -12.51
C LYS A 36 18.28 1.59 -11.57
N PHE A 37 19.58 1.31 -11.59
CA PHE A 37 20.20 0.36 -10.66
C PHE A 37 20.18 0.89 -9.21
N LEU A 38 20.53 2.17 -9.02
CA LEU A 38 20.50 2.83 -7.71
C LEU A 38 19.08 2.89 -7.13
N SER A 39 18.08 3.23 -7.94
CA SER A 39 16.67 3.21 -7.51
C SER A 39 16.19 1.81 -7.14
N LEU A 40 16.60 0.78 -7.88
CA LEU A 40 16.32 -0.61 -7.51
C LEU A 40 16.93 -0.99 -6.16
N ALA A 41 18.19 -0.63 -5.93
CA ALA A 41 18.87 -0.86 -4.66
C ALA A 41 18.21 -0.08 -3.52
N ALA A 42 17.84 1.19 -3.75
CA ALA A 42 17.17 2.05 -2.78
C ALA A 42 15.76 1.54 -2.43
N ALA A 43 14.97 1.10 -3.41
CA ALA A 43 13.65 0.52 -3.20
C ALA A 43 13.73 -0.82 -2.45
N ALA A 44 14.68 -1.68 -2.81
CA ALA A 44 14.92 -2.94 -2.11
C ALA A 44 15.34 -2.69 -0.65
N TRP A 45 16.25 -1.73 -0.42
CA TRP A 45 16.64 -1.30 0.93
C TRP A 45 15.44 -0.75 1.70
N LEU A 46 14.62 0.11 1.11
CA LEU A 46 13.46 0.69 1.77
C LEU A 46 12.44 -0.38 2.15
N ALA A 47 12.07 -1.27 1.22
CA ALA A 47 11.16 -2.38 1.49
C ALA A 47 11.68 -3.28 2.62
N TYR A 48 12.99 -3.54 2.64
CA TYR A 48 13.66 -4.28 3.70
C TYR A 48 13.66 -3.53 5.05
N ALA A 49 13.92 -2.22 5.04
CA ALA A 49 13.93 -1.37 6.22
C ALA A 49 12.53 -1.31 6.86
N LEU A 50 11.49 -1.09 6.05
CA LEU A 50 10.10 -1.12 6.51
C LEU A 50 9.74 -2.47 7.12
N HIS A 51 10.10 -3.59 6.46
CA HIS A 51 9.88 -4.92 7.04
C HIS A 51 10.62 -5.12 8.38
N SER A 52 11.88 -4.72 8.45
CA SER A 52 12.73 -4.92 9.63
C SER A 52 12.26 -4.07 10.81
N ILE A 53 11.92 -2.81 10.58
CA ILE A 53 11.31 -1.93 11.59
C ILE A 53 9.99 -2.53 12.07
N GLY A 54 9.16 -3.03 11.16
CA GLY A 54 7.94 -3.75 11.52
C GLY A 54 8.18 -4.99 12.38
N ALA A 55 9.22 -5.78 12.08
CA ALA A 55 9.60 -6.93 12.88
C ALA A 55 10.01 -6.51 14.31
N LEU A 56 10.77 -5.42 14.44
CA LEU A 56 11.14 -4.83 15.73
C LEU A 56 9.91 -4.37 16.52
N LEU A 57 8.96 -3.70 15.86
CA LEU A 57 7.71 -3.24 16.47
C LEU A 57 6.83 -4.39 16.92
N VAL A 58 6.70 -5.45 16.10
CA VAL A 58 5.95 -6.66 16.47
C VAL A 58 6.60 -7.35 17.67
N TRP A 59 7.93 -7.45 17.69
CA TRP A 59 8.66 -8.02 18.82
C TRP A 59 8.42 -7.24 20.12
N PHE A 60 8.52 -5.90 20.07
CA PHE A 60 8.24 -5.04 21.22
C PHE A 60 6.77 -5.12 21.66
N ALA A 61 5.83 -5.10 20.70
CA ALA A 61 4.40 -5.26 20.97
C ALA A 61 4.08 -6.59 21.64
N GLY A 62 4.85 -7.65 21.35
CA GLY A 62 4.71 -8.96 21.99
C GLY A 62 4.96 -8.97 23.50
N TRP A 63 5.59 -7.92 24.04
CA TRP A 63 5.78 -7.75 25.49
C TRP A 63 4.56 -7.10 26.16
N LEU A 64 3.71 -6.42 25.38
CA LEU A 64 2.56 -5.66 25.87
C LEU A 64 1.23 -6.36 25.59
N VAL A 65 1.11 -6.98 24.42
CA VAL A 65 -0.09 -7.67 23.95
C VAL A 65 0.29 -9.00 23.31
N PRO A 66 -0.56 -10.03 23.41
CA PRO A 66 -0.23 -11.33 22.84
C PRO A 66 -0.34 -11.27 21.32
N ILE A 67 0.79 -11.07 20.64
CA ILE A 67 0.90 -10.85 19.18
C ILE A 67 1.47 -12.06 18.42
N GLY A 68 1.73 -13.17 19.11
CA GLY A 68 2.26 -14.40 18.49
C GLY A 68 1.38 -14.95 17.35
N TRP A 69 0.09 -14.58 17.33
CA TRP A 69 -0.85 -14.93 16.27
C TRP A 69 -0.46 -14.39 14.89
N VAL A 70 0.40 -13.36 14.79
CA VAL A 70 0.85 -12.82 13.51
C VAL A 70 1.63 -13.86 12.71
N ASP A 71 2.48 -14.65 13.36
CA ASP A 71 3.23 -15.72 12.69
C ASP A 71 2.35 -16.94 12.37
N GLU A 72 1.21 -17.10 13.05
CA GLU A 72 0.20 -18.12 12.73
C GLU A 72 -0.59 -17.78 11.44
N LEU A 73 -0.54 -16.54 10.95
CA LEU A 73 -1.25 -16.12 9.73
C LEU A 73 -0.64 -16.68 8.44
N GLY A 74 0.57 -17.24 8.52
CA GLY A 74 1.38 -17.67 7.38
C GLY A 74 2.48 -16.67 7.01
N PRO A 75 3.54 -17.12 6.34
CA PRO A 75 4.73 -16.30 6.06
C PRO A 75 4.45 -15.05 5.22
N TRP A 76 3.53 -15.09 4.25
CA TRP A 76 3.25 -13.92 3.42
C TRP A 76 2.40 -12.89 4.18
N ASN A 77 1.38 -13.35 4.92
CA ASN A 77 0.56 -12.48 5.75
C ASN A 77 1.40 -11.82 6.86
N ALA A 78 2.27 -12.58 7.52
CA ALA A 78 3.16 -12.06 8.57
C ALA A 78 4.20 -11.07 8.00
N ARG A 79 4.71 -11.33 6.78
CA ARG A 79 5.60 -10.39 6.08
C ARG A 79 4.89 -9.09 5.74
N LEU A 80 3.67 -9.17 5.19
CA LEU A 80 2.85 -7.99 4.87
C LEU A 80 2.56 -7.17 6.13
N PHE A 81 2.16 -7.84 7.22
CA PHE A 81 1.88 -7.21 8.50
C PHE A 81 3.07 -6.38 8.99
N ARG A 82 4.27 -6.97 9.01
CA ARG A 82 5.50 -6.28 9.42
C ARG A 82 5.83 -5.13 8.48
N SER A 83 5.81 -5.36 7.16
CA SER A 83 6.06 -4.30 6.18
C SER A 83 5.11 -3.10 6.37
N MET A 84 3.83 -3.34 6.62
CA MET A 84 2.86 -2.27 6.84
C MET A 84 2.96 -1.63 8.24
N ALA A 85 3.39 -2.37 9.27
CA ALA A 85 3.71 -1.79 10.57
C ALA A 85 4.91 -0.83 10.49
N GLY A 86 5.95 -1.20 9.74
CA GLY A 86 7.08 -0.30 9.48
C GLY A 86 6.71 0.89 8.59
N PHE A 87 5.90 0.66 7.55
CA PHE A 87 5.30 1.73 6.73
C PHE A 87 4.59 2.76 7.62
N ALA A 88 3.73 2.29 8.53
CA ALA A 88 3.00 3.15 9.46
C ALA A 88 3.97 3.93 10.35
N ALA A 89 4.96 3.27 10.95
CA ALA A 89 5.91 3.92 11.85
C ALA A 89 6.71 5.03 11.17
N VAL A 90 7.30 4.77 9.99
CA VAL A 90 8.05 5.79 9.24
C VAL A 90 7.12 6.94 8.84
N THR A 91 5.92 6.62 8.35
CA THR A 91 4.89 7.60 7.97
C THR A 91 4.51 8.50 9.14
N PHE A 92 4.17 7.95 10.30
CA PHE A 92 3.69 8.73 11.44
C PHE A 92 4.80 9.56 12.10
N VAL A 93 6.04 9.04 12.15
CA VAL A 93 7.18 9.84 12.66
C VAL A 93 7.50 10.98 11.69
N ALA A 94 7.52 10.73 10.38
CA ALA A 94 7.66 11.78 9.38
C ALA A 94 6.54 12.81 9.46
N ALA A 95 5.29 12.38 9.68
CA ALA A 95 4.15 13.29 9.85
C ALA A 95 4.33 14.17 11.09
N ALA A 96 4.74 13.59 12.22
CA ALA A 96 4.99 14.32 13.46
C ALA A 96 6.10 15.37 13.28
N PHE A 97 7.19 15.02 12.59
CA PHE A 97 8.25 15.95 12.20
C PHE A 97 7.71 17.09 11.33
N GLY A 98 6.97 16.77 10.28
CA GLY A 98 6.44 17.80 9.37
C GLY A 98 5.38 18.70 10.00
N MET A 99 4.57 18.19 10.93
CA MET A 99 3.47 18.95 11.55
C MET A 99 3.89 19.75 12.78
N ALA A 100 4.85 19.25 13.57
CA ALA A 100 5.20 19.82 14.87
C ALA A 100 6.72 19.96 15.12
N GLY A 101 7.56 19.39 14.27
CA GLY A 101 9.01 19.40 14.45
C GLY A 101 9.63 20.78 14.17
N PRO A 102 10.69 21.17 14.90
CA PRO A 102 11.36 22.44 14.70
C PRO A 102 12.26 22.42 13.45
N GLY A 103 12.29 23.53 12.73
CA GLY A 103 13.21 23.74 11.60
C GLY A 103 12.74 23.09 10.28
N PRO A 104 13.58 23.10 9.22
CA PRO A 104 13.16 22.68 7.90
C PRO A 104 12.85 21.19 7.82
N TYR A 105 11.65 20.84 7.37
CA TYR A 105 11.18 19.45 7.23
C TYR A 105 12.15 18.54 6.46
N LEU A 106 12.82 19.06 5.42
CA LEU A 106 13.86 18.32 4.68
C LEU A 106 14.99 17.82 5.58
N VAL A 107 15.47 18.64 6.53
CA VAL A 107 16.53 18.27 7.46
C VAL A 107 16.02 17.21 8.43
N GLN A 108 14.80 17.38 8.93
CA GLN A 108 14.17 16.44 9.85
C GLN A 108 14.02 15.04 9.20
N LEU A 109 13.65 14.97 7.92
CA LEU A 109 13.54 13.71 7.19
C LEU A 109 14.90 13.04 6.93
N ARG A 110 15.97 13.81 6.72
CA ARG A 110 17.32 13.26 6.63
C ARG A 110 17.82 12.73 7.97
N VAL A 111 17.44 13.36 9.08
CA VAL A 111 17.68 12.82 10.42
C VAL A 111 16.88 11.54 10.64
N LEU A 112 15.60 11.52 10.24
CA LEU A 112 14.77 10.32 10.27
C LEU A 112 15.40 9.17 9.46
N PHE A 113 15.99 9.46 8.30
CA PHE A 113 16.69 8.45 7.50
C PHE A 113 17.80 7.75 8.30
N GLY A 114 18.60 8.49 9.07
CA GLY A 114 19.59 7.90 9.98
C GLY A 114 18.96 6.96 11.02
N PHE A 115 17.84 7.37 11.64
CA PHE A 115 17.11 6.52 12.58
C PHE A 115 16.50 5.29 11.90
N VAL A 116 15.99 5.42 10.67
CA VAL A 116 15.47 4.30 9.87
C VAL A 116 16.56 3.27 9.59
N VAL A 117 17.78 3.71 9.24
CA VAL A 117 18.95 2.82 9.07
C VAL A 117 19.23 2.04 10.36
N VAL A 118 19.33 2.73 11.50
CA VAL A 118 19.62 2.09 12.80
C VAL A 118 18.51 1.12 13.21
N ALA A 119 17.25 1.53 13.09
CA ALA A 119 16.10 0.71 13.44
C ALA A 119 15.96 -0.51 12.52
N ALA A 120 16.28 -0.38 11.22
CA ALA A 120 16.30 -1.49 10.29
C ALA A 120 17.39 -2.52 10.64
N LEU A 121 18.59 -2.06 11.02
CA LEU A 121 19.66 -2.95 11.48
C LEU A 121 19.27 -3.69 12.77
N ALA A 122 18.68 -2.99 13.74
CA ALA A 122 18.18 -3.61 14.97
C ALA A 122 17.06 -4.64 14.67
N GLY A 123 16.12 -4.27 13.81
CA GLY A 123 15.01 -5.12 13.40
C GLY A 123 15.45 -6.36 12.62
N HIS A 124 16.53 -6.27 11.85
CA HIS A 124 17.11 -7.43 11.17
C HIS A 124 17.57 -8.51 12.17
N VAL A 125 18.27 -8.10 13.24
CA VAL A 125 18.75 -9.03 14.27
C VAL A 125 17.58 -9.82 14.86
N VAL A 126 16.46 -9.13 15.12
CA VAL A 126 15.24 -9.75 15.67
C VAL A 126 14.50 -10.61 14.63
N GLY A 127 14.39 -10.14 13.39
CA GLY A 127 13.62 -10.78 12.30
C GLY A 127 14.36 -11.91 11.56
N SER A 128 15.68 -12.01 11.70
CA SER A 128 16.55 -12.98 11.00
C SER A 128 16.20 -14.46 11.20
N LYS A 129 15.35 -14.78 12.19
CA LYS A 129 14.90 -16.15 12.47
C LYS A 129 13.80 -16.64 11.51
N GLN A 130 13.32 -15.80 10.60
CA GLN A 130 12.23 -16.14 9.68
C GLN A 130 12.76 -16.67 8.35
N LYS A 131 12.42 -17.92 8.03
CA LYS A 131 12.72 -18.50 6.72
C LYS A 131 11.75 -17.94 5.69
N ALA A 132 12.29 -17.33 4.63
CA ALA A 132 11.50 -17.05 3.44
C ALA A 132 10.90 -18.37 2.92
N PRO A 133 9.61 -18.40 2.54
CA PRO A 133 9.03 -19.59 1.96
C PRO A 133 9.78 -19.93 0.67
N ALA A 134 10.32 -21.15 0.59
CA ALA A 134 11.03 -21.60 -0.60
C ALA A 134 10.05 -21.67 -1.79
N PRO A 135 10.43 -21.17 -2.99
CA PRO A 135 9.63 -21.34 -4.18
C PRO A 135 9.47 -22.84 -4.46
N ARG A 136 8.22 -23.32 -4.52
CA ARG A 136 7.93 -24.70 -4.89
C ARG A 136 7.71 -24.75 -6.39
N VAL A 137 8.58 -25.46 -7.11
CA VAL A 137 8.43 -25.68 -8.56
C VAL A 137 7.22 -26.61 -8.79
N GLY A 138 6.23 -26.11 -9.51
CA GLY A 138 5.02 -26.87 -9.86
C GLY A 138 5.26 -27.85 -11.01
N SER A 139 4.25 -28.67 -11.31
CA SER A 139 4.23 -29.51 -12.52
C SER A 139 4.19 -28.66 -13.79
N ALA A 140 4.51 -29.25 -14.95
CA ALA A 140 4.51 -28.54 -16.25
C ALA A 140 3.18 -27.82 -16.58
N VAL A 141 2.03 -28.43 -16.24
CA VAL A 141 0.70 -27.81 -16.38
C VAL A 141 0.53 -26.59 -15.46
N SER A 142 1.14 -26.63 -14.28
CA SER A 142 1.17 -25.49 -13.35
C SER A 142 2.07 -24.36 -13.85
N LEU A 143 3.08 -24.66 -14.68
CA LEU A 143 3.97 -23.64 -15.27
C LEU A 143 3.28 -22.90 -16.42
N ALA A 144 2.54 -23.60 -17.28
CA ALA A 144 1.76 -22.96 -18.35
C ALA A 144 0.67 -22.03 -17.80
N PHE A 145 -0.05 -22.45 -16.75
CA PHE A 145 -1.06 -21.61 -16.08
C PHE A 145 -0.45 -20.37 -15.40
N MET A 146 0.82 -20.44 -14.99
CA MET A 146 1.53 -19.35 -14.33
C MET A 146 2.30 -18.42 -15.29
N ALA A 147 2.33 -18.74 -16.59
CA ALA A 147 3.05 -17.95 -17.58
C ALA A 147 2.47 -16.54 -17.74
N LEU A 148 1.13 -16.44 -17.84
CA LEU A 148 0.46 -15.14 -17.99
C LEU A 148 0.59 -14.26 -16.72
N PRO A 149 0.36 -14.78 -15.50
CA PRO A 149 0.66 -14.05 -14.26
C PRO A 149 2.12 -13.62 -14.13
N ALA A 150 3.07 -14.48 -14.51
CA ALA A 150 4.49 -14.13 -14.51
C ALA A 150 4.81 -13.01 -15.51
N ALA A 151 4.19 -13.04 -16.70
CA ALA A 151 4.32 -11.98 -17.69
C ALA A 151 3.74 -10.64 -17.19
N GLY A 152 2.57 -10.66 -16.55
CA GLY A 152 1.97 -9.47 -15.94
C GLY A 152 2.86 -8.88 -14.82
N MET A 153 3.36 -9.73 -13.92
CA MET A 153 4.31 -9.32 -12.88
C MET A 153 5.58 -8.71 -13.45
N ALA A 154 6.15 -9.32 -14.50
CA ALA A 154 7.35 -8.82 -15.17
C ALA A 154 7.08 -7.50 -15.92
N ALA A 155 5.94 -7.37 -16.60
CA ALA A 155 5.55 -6.14 -17.27
C ALA A 155 5.38 -4.98 -16.27
N ALA A 156 4.72 -5.24 -15.12
CA ALA A 156 4.59 -4.25 -14.05
C ALA A 156 5.95 -3.84 -13.45
N PHE A 157 6.86 -4.80 -13.27
CA PHE A 157 8.22 -4.53 -12.82
C PHE A 157 8.96 -3.60 -13.79
N LEU A 158 8.96 -3.93 -15.08
CA LEU A 158 9.61 -3.13 -16.12
C LEU A 158 8.98 -1.74 -16.22
N SER A 159 7.66 -1.63 -16.07
CA SER A 159 6.93 -0.35 -16.09
C SER A 159 7.25 0.54 -14.91
N SER A 160 7.79 -0.01 -13.81
CA SER A 160 8.17 0.79 -12.62
C SER A 160 9.31 1.77 -12.90
N PHE A 161 10.08 1.54 -13.96
CA PHE A 161 11.15 2.44 -14.44
C PHE A 161 10.65 3.50 -15.43
N GLY A 162 9.33 3.60 -15.63
CA GLY A 162 8.71 4.69 -16.39
C GLY A 162 8.49 5.94 -15.53
N PRO A 163 8.44 7.14 -16.15
CA PRO A 163 8.16 8.37 -15.43
C PRO A 163 6.71 8.39 -14.92
N ILE A 164 6.49 9.06 -13.79
CA ILE A 164 5.14 9.23 -13.22
C ILE A 164 4.44 10.38 -13.95
N THR A 165 3.39 10.06 -14.71
CA THR A 165 2.65 11.04 -15.55
C THR A 165 1.16 11.16 -15.23
N HIS A 166 0.68 10.44 -14.22
CA HIS A 166 -0.74 10.38 -13.89
C HIS A 166 -1.23 11.64 -13.16
N TYR A 167 -2.48 12.04 -13.46
CA TYR A 167 -3.08 13.26 -12.96
C TYR A 167 -3.06 13.36 -11.43
N ASP A 168 -3.65 12.41 -10.72
CA ASP A 168 -3.70 12.41 -9.25
C ASP A 168 -2.30 12.45 -8.62
N SER A 169 -1.37 11.68 -9.20
CA SER A 169 0.01 11.62 -8.75
C SER A 169 0.70 12.97 -8.86
N LEU A 170 0.52 13.67 -9.98
CA LEU A 170 1.12 14.98 -10.22
C LEU A 170 0.40 16.12 -9.51
N VAL A 171 -0.91 16.01 -9.27
CA VAL A 171 -1.70 17.06 -8.61
C VAL A 171 -1.49 17.05 -7.10
N TYR A 172 -1.36 15.87 -6.49
CA TYR A 172 -1.25 15.80 -5.03
C TYR A 172 -0.33 14.72 -4.47
N HIS A 173 -0.23 13.52 -5.04
CA HIS A 173 0.63 12.50 -4.39
C HIS A 173 2.12 12.87 -4.40
N LEU A 174 2.61 13.57 -5.43
CA LEU A 174 4.00 14.03 -5.54
C LEU A 174 4.13 15.54 -5.30
N ALA A 175 3.14 16.33 -5.75
CA ALA A 175 3.18 17.78 -5.59
C ALA A 175 3.10 18.22 -4.12
N LEU A 176 2.22 17.62 -3.31
CA LEU A 176 2.13 17.99 -1.90
C LEU A 176 3.41 17.67 -1.12
N PRO A 177 4.02 16.47 -1.25
CA PRO A 177 5.35 16.21 -0.68
C PRO A 177 6.41 17.23 -1.08
N ALA A 178 6.52 17.55 -2.38
CA ALA A 178 7.48 18.53 -2.86
C ALA A 178 7.25 19.92 -2.25
N LEU A 179 5.97 20.34 -2.15
CA LEU A 179 5.60 21.58 -1.48
C LEU A 179 5.93 21.55 0.02
N TYR A 180 5.63 20.47 0.73
CA TYR A 180 5.96 20.35 2.16
C TYR A 180 7.46 20.43 2.44
N LEU A 181 8.28 19.82 1.56
CA LEU A 181 9.74 19.93 1.64
C LEU A 181 10.21 21.37 1.42
N ARG A 182 9.61 22.09 0.46
CA ARG A 182 9.94 23.49 0.14
C ARG A 182 9.48 24.47 1.23
N GLU A 183 8.26 24.32 1.73
CA GLU A 183 7.70 25.14 2.82
C GLU A 183 8.33 24.81 4.18
N GLY A 184 9.04 23.68 4.27
CA GLY A 184 9.70 23.23 5.47
C GLY A 184 8.76 22.67 6.55
N ARG A 185 7.49 22.40 6.22
CA ARG A 185 6.48 21.82 7.12
C ARG A 185 5.31 21.21 6.33
N ILE A 186 4.59 20.28 6.97
CA ILE A 186 3.29 19.79 6.48
C ILE A 186 2.21 20.79 6.92
N ALA A 187 1.58 21.43 5.96
CA ALA A 187 0.58 22.48 6.20
C ALA A 187 -0.58 22.38 5.21
N SER A 188 -1.67 23.09 5.47
CA SER A 188 -2.65 23.39 4.41
C SER A 188 -1.98 24.20 3.32
N ILE A 189 -2.11 23.76 2.07
CA ILE A 189 -1.66 24.51 0.90
C ILE A 189 -2.89 25.25 0.38
N PRO A 190 -2.90 26.60 0.36
CA PRO A 190 -3.94 27.36 -0.33
C PRO A 190 -4.12 26.83 -1.76
N PHE A 191 -5.25 27.03 -2.43
CA PHE A 191 -5.53 26.58 -3.81
C PHE A 191 -5.48 25.07 -4.10
N ASN A 192 -4.84 24.23 -3.27
CA ASN A 192 -4.80 22.78 -3.45
C ASN A 192 -5.68 22.09 -2.39
N LEU A 193 -6.91 21.76 -2.77
CA LEU A 193 -7.91 21.09 -1.92
C LEU A 193 -7.39 19.78 -1.33
N TYR A 194 -6.59 19.04 -2.09
CA TYR A 194 -6.04 17.75 -1.69
C TYR A 194 -5.07 17.88 -0.51
N SER A 195 -4.57 19.08 -0.20
CA SER A 195 -3.82 19.31 1.05
C SER A 195 -4.66 19.07 2.31
N ALA A 196 -5.99 18.99 2.20
CA ALA A 196 -6.89 18.58 3.28
C ALA A 196 -7.14 17.07 3.34
N PHE A 197 -6.67 16.29 2.37
CA PHE A 197 -6.90 14.85 2.37
C PHE A 197 -5.95 14.18 3.36
N PRO A 198 -6.28 12.96 3.82
CA PRO A 198 -5.34 12.13 4.54
C PRO A 198 -4.07 11.97 3.70
N GLY A 199 -2.92 12.23 4.32
CA GLY A 199 -1.62 12.34 3.64
C GLY A 199 -0.64 11.26 4.07
N GLY A 200 -1.14 10.07 4.43
CA GLY A 200 -0.34 8.96 4.95
C GLY A 200 0.75 8.54 3.96
N CYS A 201 0.36 8.27 2.72
CA CYS A 201 1.32 7.82 1.72
C CYS A 201 2.22 8.96 1.25
N GLU A 202 1.66 10.16 1.11
CA GLU A 202 2.34 11.40 0.74
C GLU A 202 3.45 11.73 1.73
N THR A 203 3.23 11.48 3.01
CA THR A 203 4.26 11.69 4.04
C THR A 203 5.44 10.73 3.84
N LEU A 204 5.18 9.48 3.47
CA LEU A 204 6.26 8.55 3.09
C LEU A 204 6.94 8.98 1.78
N TYR A 205 6.19 9.51 0.81
CA TYR A 205 6.77 10.03 -0.44
C TYR A 205 7.67 11.24 -0.19
N ALA A 206 7.32 12.11 0.76
CA ALA A 206 8.20 13.19 1.22
C ALA A 206 9.50 12.64 1.81
N PHE A 207 9.42 11.57 2.61
CA PHE A 207 10.61 10.88 3.13
C PHE A 207 11.50 10.32 2.00
N ILE A 208 10.89 9.66 1.01
CA ILE A 208 11.60 9.13 -0.17
C ILE A 208 12.27 10.26 -0.94
N MET A 209 11.55 11.32 -1.28
CA MET A 209 12.06 12.50 -1.99
C MET A 209 13.20 13.21 -1.25
N ALA A 210 13.16 13.23 0.09
CA ALA A 210 14.17 13.88 0.91
C ALA A 210 15.48 13.07 1.04
N SER A 211 15.39 11.74 0.91
CA SER A 211 16.40 10.82 1.46
C SER A 211 16.94 9.80 0.47
N LEU A 212 16.23 9.52 -0.63
CA LEU A 212 16.59 8.45 -1.58
C LEU A 212 16.82 9.01 -2.99
N PRO A 213 17.72 8.40 -3.78
CA PRO A 213 17.95 8.80 -5.17
C PRO A 213 16.77 8.40 -6.05
N GLU A 214 16.53 9.17 -7.12
CA GLU A 214 15.52 8.87 -8.15
C GLU A 214 14.14 8.50 -7.55
N PRO A 215 13.53 9.41 -6.76
CA PRO A 215 12.39 9.08 -5.90
C PRO A 215 11.19 8.54 -6.68
N GLU A 216 10.97 8.95 -7.92
CA GLU A 216 9.88 8.44 -8.77
C GLU A 216 9.99 6.93 -9.04
N TYR A 217 11.18 6.44 -9.38
CA TYR A 217 11.43 5.02 -9.60
C TYR A 217 11.34 4.26 -8.28
N VAL A 218 11.85 4.82 -7.18
CA VAL A 218 11.75 4.21 -5.84
C VAL A 218 10.29 4.05 -5.41
N ILE A 219 9.45 5.05 -5.65
CA ILE A 219 8.01 5.01 -5.34
C ILE A 219 7.32 3.90 -6.15
N ASN A 220 7.53 3.85 -7.47
CA ASN A 220 6.95 2.81 -8.31
C ASN A 220 7.42 1.41 -7.91
N LEU A 221 8.71 1.23 -7.67
CA LEU A 221 9.28 -0.06 -7.25
C LEU A 221 8.79 -0.49 -5.85
N LEU A 222 8.54 0.46 -4.95
CA LEU A 222 7.90 0.20 -3.66
C LEU A 222 6.45 -0.28 -3.86
N GLY A 223 5.69 0.37 -4.74
CA GLY A 223 4.33 -0.05 -5.13
C GLY A 223 4.31 -1.47 -5.69
N TRP A 224 5.23 -1.79 -6.61
CA TRP A 224 5.40 -3.13 -7.17
C TRP A 224 5.81 -4.16 -6.10
N ALA A 225 6.76 -3.82 -5.22
CA ALA A 225 7.19 -4.71 -4.14
C ALA A 225 6.05 -5.00 -3.15
N LEU A 226 5.22 -4.00 -2.86
CA LEU A 226 4.03 -4.17 -2.04
C LEU A 226 2.97 -5.02 -2.74
N ALA A 227 2.78 -4.85 -4.06
CA ALA A 227 1.89 -5.70 -4.85
C ALA A 227 2.33 -7.17 -4.82
N LEU A 228 3.64 -7.45 -4.83
CA LEU A 228 4.18 -8.80 -4.67
C LEU A 228 3.85 -9.40 -3.30
N VAL A 229 4.09 -8.66 -2.22
CA VAL A 229 3.85 -9.16 -0.86
C VAL A 229 2.35 -9.31 -0.58
N LEU A 230 1.53 -8.36 -1.02
CA LEU A 230 0.07 -8.39 -0.89
C LEU A 230 -0.54 -9.52 -1.72
N GLY A 231 -0.16 -9.67 -2.99
CA GLY A 231 -0.61 -10.77 -3.84
C GLY A 231 -0.23 -12.15 -3.28
N GLY A 232 0.98 -12.25 -2.69
CA GLY A 232 1.41 -13.45 -1.96
C GLY A 232 0.54 -13.73 -0.73
N ALA A 233 0.21 -12.71 0.07
CA ALA A 233 -0.63 -12.84 1.26
C ALA A 233 -2.08 -13.23 0.90
N ALA A 234 -2.64 -12.63 -0.16
CA ALA A 234 -3.96 -12.95 -0.68
C ALA A 234 -4.03 -14.39 -1.22
N ALA A 235 -3.01 -14.83 -1.96
CA ALA A 235 -2.94 -16.20 -2.47
C ALA A 235 -2.71 -17.23 -1.33
N GLU A 236 -1.96 -16.86 -0.30
CA GLU A 236 -1.78 -17.67 0.90
C GLU A 236 -3.12 -17.90 1.60
N TRP A 237 -3.84 -16.83 1.92
CA TRP A 237 -5.14 -16.90 2.60
C TRP A 237 -6.21 -17.59 1.73
N SER A 238 -6.25 -17.30 0.43
CA SER A 238 -7.12 -18.04 -0.52
C SER A 238 -6.81 -19.55 -0.52
N GLY A 239 -5.54 -19.91 -0.37
CA GLY A 239 -5.12 -21.30 -0.27
C GLY A 239 -5.50 -21.98 1.04
N GLU A 240 -5.59 -21.25 2.14
CA GLU A 240 -6.13 -21.75 3.41
C GLU A 240 -7.62 -22.07 3.28
N LEU A 241 -8.38 -21.21 2.58
CA LEU A 241 -9.83 -21.36 2.43
C LEU A 241 -10.24 -22.39 1.37
N GLY A 242 -9.53 -22.45 0.23
CA GLY A 242 -9.94 -23.25 -0.94
C GLY A 242 -8.84 -24.16 -1.50
N GLY A 243 -7.76 -24.39 -0.75
CA GLY A 243 -6.66 -25.27 -1.15
C GLY A 243 -5.81 -24.74 -2.32
N LYS A 244 -5.03 -25.64 -2.92
CA LYS A 244 -4.04 -25.28 -3.96
C LYS A 244 -4.64 -24.59 -5.19
N ARG A 245 -5.85 -24.99 -5.61
CA ARG A 245 -6.52 -24.40 -6.77
C ARG A 245 -6.93 -22.95 -6.52
N ALA A 246 -7.51 -22.65 -5.36
CA ALA A 246 -7.86 -21.29 -4.97
C ALA A 246 -6.63 -20.38 -4.86
N ARG A 247 -5.52 -20.89 -4.30
CA ARG A 247 -4.23 -20.19 -4.29
C ARG A 247 -3.76 -19.83 -5.70
N SER A 248 -3.69 -20.81 -6.60
CA SER A 248 -3.24 -20.58 -7.97
C SER A 248 -4.14 -19.60 -8.72
N PHE A 249 -5.45 -19.72 -8.54
CA PHE A 249 -6.42 -18.83 -9.17
C PHE A 249 -6.31 -17.39 -8.63
N SER A 250 -6.13 -17.21 -7.32
CA SER A 250 -5.90 -15.90 -6.71
C SER A 250 -4.61 -15.24 -7.21
N THR A 251 -3.50 -16.00 -7.29
CA THR A 251 -2.25 -15.49 -7.90
C THR A 251 -2.46 -15.09 -9.36
N ALA A 252 -3.20 -15.90 -10.12
CA ALA A 252 -3.44 -15.62 -11.52
C ALA A 252 -4.26 -14.35 -11.69
N LEU A 253 -5.39 -14.27 -10.99
CA LEU A 253 -6.27 -13.10 -11.00
C LEU A 253 -5.51 -11.84 -10.59
N TRP A 254 -4.72 -11.88 -9.52
CA TRP A 254 -3.96 -10.74 -9.03
C TRP A 254 -3.03 -10.14 -10.10
N TRP A 255 -2.21 -10.97 -10.74
CA TRP A 255 -1.22 -10.50 -11.72
C TRP A 255 -1.73 -10.36 -13.15
N THR A 256 -3.00 -10.68 -13.40
CA THR A 256 -3.68 -10.37 -14.66
C THR A 256 -4.72 -9.27 -14.53
N THR A 257 -5.00 -8.80 -13.32
CA THR A 257 -5.94 -7.70 -13.08
C THR A 257 -5.33 -6.38 -13.56
N PRO A 258 -5.94 -5.68 -14.55
CA PRO A 258 -5.41 -4.42 -15.06
C PRO A 258 -5.22 -3.35 -13.98
N ALA A 259 -6.13 -3.30 -13.00
CA ALA A 259 -6.03 -2.42 -11.85
C ALA A 259 -4.71 -2.60 -11.08
N VAL A 260 -4.30 -3.84 -10.80
CA VAL A 260 -3.05 -4.12 -10.08
C VAL A 260 -1.85 -3.69 -10.91
N LEU A 261 -1.85 -4.06 -12.20
CA LEU A 261 -0.75 -3.73 -13.12
C LEU A 261 -0.58 -2.21 -13.29
N LEU A 262 -1.68 -1.46 -13.35
CA LEU A 262 -1.67 -0.01 -13.45
C LEU A 262 -1.33 0.67 -12.12
N LEU A 263 -1.96 0.27 -11.02
CA LEU A 263 -1.91 1.01 -9.75
C LEU A 263 -0.66 0.67 -8.92
N CYS A 264 0.03 -0.43 -9.20
CA CYS A 264 1.30 -0.74 -8.53
C CYS A 264 2.47 0.10 -9.03
N GLN A 265 2.26 0.91 -10.08
CA GLN A 265 3.17 1.89 -10.62
C GLN A 265 2.47 3.26 -10.72
N GLY A 266 3.17 4.29 -11.18
CA GLY A 266 2.55 5.57 -11.47
C GLY A 266 2.34 6.50 -10.27
N GLY A 267 3.00 6.24 -9.13
CA GLY A 267 2.90 7.10 -7.94
C GLY A 267 1.57 7.05 -7.18
N TYR A 268 0.74 6.06 -7.49
CA TYR A 268 -0.56 5.83 -6.85
C TYR A 268 -0.44 5.34 -5.40
N VAL A 269 -1.50 5.51 -4.61
CA VAL A 269 -1.54 5.16 -3.16
C VAL A 269 -2.42 3.94 -2.87
N GLU A 270 -2.99 3.36 -3.92
CA GLU A 270 -3.97 2.28 -3.88
C GLU A 270 -3.41 0.96 -3.35
N LEU A 271 -2.13 0.64 -3.61
CA LEU A 271 -1.51 -0.59 -3.08
C LEU A 271 -1.29 -0.53 -1.56
N PRO A 272 -0.75 0.57 -1.00
CA PRO A 272 -0.75 0.80 0.45
C PRO A 272 -2.16 0.74 1.06
N LEU A 273 -3.15 1.35 0.42
CA LEU A 273 -4.54 1.33 0.86
C LEU A 273 -5.11 -0.11 0.89
N ALA A 274 -4.89 -0.87 -0.19
CA ALA A 274 -5.32 -2.26 -0.31
C ALA A 274 -4.62 -3.16 0.73
N ALA A 275 -3.33 -2.95 0.98
CA ALA A 275 -2.58 -3.69 1.99
C ALA A 275 -3.10 -3.41 3.41
N ALA A 276 -3.34 -2.14 3.76
CA ALA A 276 -3.92 -1.77 5.04
C ALA A 276 -5.34 -2.37 5.21
N THR A 277 -6.17 -2.29 4.16
CA THR A 277 -7.51 -2.88 4.16
C THR A 277 -7.49 -4.40 4.30
N PHE A 278 -6.62 -5.07 3.56
CA PHE A 278 -6.45 -6.52 3.62
C PHE A 278 -6.01 -6.96 5.02
N LEU A 279 -5.02 -6.28 5.62
CA LEU A 279 -4.58 -6.59 6.99
C LEU A 279 -5.65 -6.31 8.04
N ALA A 280 -6.44 -5.24 7.87
CA ALA A 280 -7.56 -4.96 8.76
C ALA A 280 -8.58 -6.10 8.75
N LEU A 281 -8.94 -6.59 7.56
CA LEU A 281 -9.84 -7.73 7.38
C LEU A 281 -9.21 -9.04 7.88
N ARG A 282 -7.94 -9.30 7.56
CA ARG A 282 -7.23 -10.52 7.98
C ARG A 282 -7.11 -10.61 9.50
N ALA A 283 -6.80 -9.49 10.16
CA ALA A 283 -6.76 -9.40 11.61
C ALA A 283 -8.16 -9.55 12.24
N PHE A 284 -9.20 -8.99 11.59
CA PHE A 284 -10.59 -9.17 12.02
C PHE A 284 -11.00 -10.65 11.99
N ALA A 285 -10.70 -11.35 10.88
CA ALA A 285 -10.97 -12.78 10.73
C ALA A 285 -10.17 -13.63 11.74
N ALA A 286 -8.93 -13.24 12.03
CA ALA A 286 -8.11 -13.91 13.05
C ALA A 286 -8.63 -13.72 14.49
N ALA A 287 -9.54 -12.78 14.72
CA ALA A 287 -10.13 -12.54 16.04
C ALA A 287 -11.20 -13.58 16.42
N ASP A 288 -11.77 -14.33 15.47
CA ASP A 288 -12.77 -15.34 15.77
C ASP A 288 -12.14 -16.61 16.35
N GLY A 289 -12.66 -17.05 17.50
CA GLY A 289 -12.33 -18.34 18.10
C GLY A 289 -10.93 -18.47 18.72
N ARG A 290 -10.13 -17.40 18.78
CA ARG A 290 -8.75 -17.44 19.31
C ARG A 290 -8.58 -16.80 20.69
N ALA A 291 -7.59 -17.28 21.44
CA ALA A 291 -7.17 -16.69 22.72
C ALA A 291 -6.76 -15.20 22.58
N HIS A 292 -6.29 -14.81 21.39
CA HIS A 292 -5.72 -13.49 21.09
C HIS A 292 -6.71 -12.50 20.43
N ALA A 293 -8.01 -12.77 20.50
CA ALA A 293 -9.06 -12.00 19.83
C ALA A 293 -8.99 -10.48 20.09
N GLY A 294 -8.65 -10.06 21.31
CA GLY A 294 -8.52 -8.63 21.63
C GLY A 294 -7.37 -7.94 20.90
N ALA A 295 -6.20 -8.59 20.82
CA ALA A 295 -5.05 -8.06 20.10
C ALA A 295 -5.32 -8.03 18.58
N ALA A 296 -5.94 -9.08 18.05
CA ALA A 296 -6.33 -9.14 16.64
C ALA A 296 -7.33 -8.01 16.27
N MET A 297 -8.31 -7.73 17.14
CA MET A 297 -9.25 -6.61 16.95
C MET A 297 -8.59 -5.23 17.08
N LEU A 298 -7.62 -5.08 17.99
CA LEU A 298 -6.82 -3.86 18.09
C LEU A 298 -6.08 -3.58 16.77
N PHE A 299 -5.37 -4.58 16.23
CA PHE A 299 -4.63 -4.42 14.98
C PHE A 299 -5.56 -4.27 13.77
N SER A 300 -6.73 -4.92 13.78
CA SER A 300 -7.77 -4.69 12.77
C SER A 300 -8.18 -3.21 12.74
N GLY A 301 -8.39 -2.60 13.91
CA GLY A 301 -8.67 -1.18 14.02
C GLY A 301 -7.51 -0.31 13.55
N LEU A 302 -6.27 -0.59 13.99
CA LEU A 302 -5.08 0.18 13.60
C LEU A 302 -4.89 0.20 12.07
N PHE A 303 -5.01 -0.95 11.42
CA PHE A 303 -4.90 -1.04 9.95
C PHE A 303 -6.11 -0.44 9.23
N GLY A 304 -7.32 -0.55 9.78
CA GLY A 304 -8.51 0.12 9.25
C GLY A 304 -8.37 1.64 9.27
N GLY A 305 -7.89 2.20 10.38
CA GLY A 305 -7.58 3.62 10.48
C GLY A 305 -6.37 4.03 9.62
N LEU A 306 -5.38 3.16 9.43
CA LEU A 306 -4.28 3.39 8.48
C LEU A 306 -4.80 3.46 7.03
N ALA A 307 -5.80 2.65 6.67
CA ALA A 307 -6.44 2.75 5.37
C ALA A 307 -7.08 4.14 5.18
N LEU A 308 -7.81 4.64 6.17
CA LEU A 308 -8.35 6.01 6.16
C LEU A 308 -7.25 7.08 6.11
N SER A 309 -6.13 6.83 6.78
CA SER A 309 -4.96 7.71 6.77
C SER A 309 -4.30 7.85 5.40
N ILE A 310 -4.47 6.84 4.53
CA ILE A 310 -3.93 6.83 3.17
C ILE A 310 -4.91 7.50 2.20
N LYS A 311 -6.21 7.22 2.32
CA LYS A 311 -7.24 7.81 1.46
C LYS A 311 -8.59 7.77 2.18
N TYR A 312 -9.43 8.77 1.95
CA TYR A 312 -10.77 8.81 2.55
C TYR A 312 -11.64 7.58 2.24
N THR A 313 -11.43 6.93 1.09
CA THR A 313 -12.11 5.67 0.74
C THR A 313 -11.79 4.52 1.70
N GLY A 314 -10.68 4.58 2.44
CA GLY A 314 -10.37 3.64 3.52
C GLY A 314 -11.34 3.69 4.70
N ALA A 315 -12.16 4.74 4.82
CA ALA A 315 -13.26 4.79 5.79
C ALA A 315 -14.25 3.63 5.60
N ILE A 316 -14.43 3.13 4.36
CA ILE A 316 -15.31 1.99 4.06
C ILE A 316 -14.88 0.76 4.87
N THR A 317 -13.58 0.50 4.98
CA THR A 317 -13.02 -0.59 5.78
C THR A 317 -13.43 -0.47 7.25
N ILE A 318 -13.33 0.73 7.83
CA ILE A 318 -13.70 0.99 9.23
C ILE A 318 -15.20 0.78 9.43
N VAL A 319 -16.03 1.29 8.52
CA VAL A 319 -17.50 1.18 8.61
C VAL A 319 -17.95 -0.28 8.53
N LEU A 320 -17.46 -1.04 7.54
CA LEU A 320 -17.87 -2.44 7.35
C LEU A 320 -17.40 -3.33 8.51
N LEU A 321 -16.13 -3.23 8.90
CA LEU A 321 -15.59 -4.01 10.02
C LEU A 321 -16.17 -3.55 11.36
N GLY A 322 -16.45 -2.25 11.51
CA GLY A 322 -17.12 -1.68 12.67
C GLY A 322 -18.55 -2.17 12.82
N ALA A 323 -19.31 -2.25 11.72
CA ALA A 323 -20.65 -2.85 11.72
C ALA A 323 -20.59 -4.34 12.07
N ALA A 324 -19.65 -5.09 11.49
CA ALA A 324 -19.45 -6.51 11.84
C ALA A 324 -19.03 -6.68 13.32
N ALA A 325 -18.20 -5.80 13.85
CA ALA A 325 -17.83 -5.76 15.27
C ALA A 325 -19.03 -5.40 16.16
N ALA A 326 -19.90 -4.49 15.70
CA ALA A 326 -21.09 -4.05 16.41
C ALA A 326 -22.08 -5.20 16.61
N VAL A 327 -22.27 -6.06 15.59
CA VAL A 327 -23.08 -7.28 15.71
C VAL A 327 -22.54 -8.20 16.82
N ARG A 328 -21.22 -8.20 17.07
CA ARG A 328 -20.60 -8.99 18.14
C ARG A 328 -20.83 -8.39 19.54
N LEU A 329 -21.24 -7.12 19.67
CA LEU A 329 -21.51 -6.47 20.97
C LEU A 329 -22.54 -7.21 21.82
N MET A 330 -23.49 -7.90 21.15
CA MET A 330 -24.54 -8.67 21.81
C MET A 330 -24.03 -9.99 22.43
N ARG A 331 -22.77 -10.38 22.17
CA ARG A 331 -22.18 -11.64 22.65
C ARG A 331 -21.54 -11.53 24.04
N GLY A 332 -21.71 -10.40 24.73
CA GLY A 332 -21.29 -10.18 26.12
C GLY A 332 -20.09 -9.25 26.31
N PRO A 333 -19.67 -9.00 27.57
CA PRO A 333 -18.71 -7.95 27.92
C PRO A 333 -17.34 -8.07 27.24
N ARG A 334 -16.89 -9.30 26.98
CA ARG A 334 -15.62 -9.53 26.30
C ARG A 334 -15.66 -9.05 24.84
N ALA A 335 -16.76 -9.30 24.14
CA ALA A 335 -16.94 -8.84 22.76
C ALA A 335 -17.06 -7.31 22.69
N GLN A 336 -17.70 -6.69 23.69
CA GLN A 336 -17.75 -5.22 23.82
C GLN A 336 -16.36 -4.62 23.95
N ARG A 337 -15.50 -5.18 24.82
CA ARG A 337 -14.10 -4.73 24.95
C ARG A 337 -13.34 -4.82 23.64
N HIS A 338 -13.51 -5.89 22.87
CA HIS A 338 -12.84 -6.04 21.58
C HIS A 338 -13.33 -5.04 20.53
N ALA A 339 -14.64 -4.77 20.48
CA ALA A 339 -15.21 -3.76 19.59
C ALA A 339 -14.74 -2.34 19.97
N LEU A 340 -14.64 -2.04 21.26
CA LEU A 340 -14.07 -0.77 21.75
C LEU A 340 -12.57 -0.67 21.43
N ALA A 341 -11.81 -1.76 21.54
CA ALA A 341 -10.40 -1.80 21.14
C ALA A 341 -10.23 -1.52 19.65
N PHE A 342 -11.07 -2.12 18.80
CA PHE A 342 -11.13 -1.81 17.37
C PHE A 342 -11.46 -0.33 17.11
N ALA A 343 -12.55 0.18 17.70
CA ALA A 343 -13.00 1.55 17.47
C ALA A 343 -11.96 2.59 17.92
N GLY A 344 -11.38 2.40 19.11
CA GLY A 344 -10.31 3.26 19.62
C GLY A 344 -9.09 3.23 18.71
N ALA A 345 -8.64 2.04 18.29
CA ALA A 345 -7.51 1.91 17.39
C ALA A 345 -7.75 2.51 15.99
N ALA A 346 -8.96 2.35 15.44
CA ALA A 346 -9.34 2.91 14.16
C ALA A 346 -9.39 4.44 14.15
N ALA A 347 -9.59 5.08 15.31
CA ALA A 347 -9.56 6.53 15.45
C ALA A 347 -8.14 7.10 15.61
N VAL A 348 -7.18 6.31 16.14
CA VAL A 348 -5.82 6.79 16.45
C VAL A 348 -5.01 7.11 15.18
N THR A 349 -4.99 6.20 14.21
CA THR A 349 -4.15 6.36 13.03
C THR A 349 -4.55 7.52 12.12
N PRO A 350 -5.84 7.81 11.82
CA PRO A 350 -6.20 8.99 11.03
C PRO A 350 -6.08 10.31 11.79
N ALA A 351 -5.92 10.28 13.13
CA ALA A 351 -5.95 11.47 13.98
C ALA A 351 -5.04 12.62 13.54
N PRO A 352 -3.77 12.41 13.11
CA PRO A 352 -2.90 13.53 12.72
C PRO A 352 -3.49 14.41 11.62
N TRP A 353 -4.10 13.82 10.60
CA TRP A 353 -4.73 14.57 9.50
C TRP A 353 -6.06 15.18 9.90
N LEU A 354 -6.87 14.46 10.69
CA LEU A 354 -8.13 14.99 11.20
C LEU A 354 -7.90 16.21 12.12
N ILE A 355 -6.89 16.13 12.99
CA ILE A 355 -6.49 17.23 13.88
C ILE A 355 -5.96 18.40 13.05
N LYS A 356 -5.06 18.15 12.09
CA LYS A 356 -4.57 19.18 11.16
C LYS A 356 -5.74 19.88 10.47
N ASN A 357 -6.74 19.13 10.02
CA ASN A 357 -7.88 19.70 9.32
C ASN A 357 -8.82 20.48 10.25
N ALA A 358 -9.02 20.03 11.49
CA ALA A 358 -9.76 20.79 12.49
C ALA A 358 -9.14 22.17 12.73
N PHE A 359 -7.80 22.27 12.81
CA PHE A 359 -7.10 23.54 12.95
C PHE A 359 -7.07 24.37 11.66
N SER A 360 -6.88 23.74 10.50
CA SER A 360 -6.65 24.46 9.24
C SER A 360 -7.95 24.88 8.54
N PHE A 361 -9.02 24.12 8.73
CA PHE A 361 -10.28 24.28 8.00
C PHE A 361 -11.51 24.40 8.91
N GLY A 362 -11.35 24.28 10.24
CA GLY A 362 -12.48 24.24 11.17
C GLY A 362 -13.30 22.95 11.09
N ASN A 363 -12.83 21.95 10.32
CA ASN A 363 -13.54 20.71 10.03
C ASN A 363 -12.55 19.54 9.92
N PRO A 364 -12.61 18.52 10.80
CA PRO A 364 -11.68 17.40 10.78
C PRO A 364 -11.75 16.55 9.50
N VAL A 365 -12.91 16.48 8.85
CA VAL A 365 -13.14 15.63 7.66
C VAL A 365 -13.27 16.44 6.38
N PHE A 366 -12.78 17.67 6.36
CA PHE A 366 -12.78 18.53 5.18
C PHE A 366 -12.15 17.81 3.96
N PRO A 367 -12.74 17.88 2.75
CA PRO A 367 -13.84 18.75 2.31
C PRO A 367 -15.26 18.21 2.57
N PHE A 368 -15.42 17.04 3.20
CA PHE A 368 -16.75 16.52 3.51
C PHE A 368 -17.41 17.35 4.60
N LEU A 369 -18.74 17.44 4.58
CA LEU A 369 -19.53 18.19 5.58
C LEU A 369 -19.13 19.68 5.70
N TYR A 370 -18.52 20.25 4.65
CA TYR A 370 -18.09 21.66 4.63
C TYR A 370 -19.25 22.66 4.74
N GLN A 371 -20.47 22.25 4.36
CA GLN A 371 -21.68 23.07 4.51
C GLN A 371 -22.17 23.16 5.96
N TRP A 372 -21.81 22.19 6.80
CA TRP A 372 -22.24 22.12 8.21
C TRP A 372 -21.15 22.57 9.18
N SER A 373 -19.92 22.72 8.70
CA SER A 373 -18.82 23.28 9.46
C SER A 373 -18.72 24.78 9.17
N GLY A 374 -18.76 25.59 10.22
CA GLY A 374 -18.48 27.03 10.09
C GLY A 374 -17.01 27.30 9.75
N ALA A 375 -16.73 28.53 9.29
CA ALA A 375 -15.40 29.12 9.14
C ALA A 375 -14.33 28.28 8.38
N ALA A 376 -14.66 27.79 7.18
CA ALA A 376 -13.61 27.42 6.23
C ALA A 376 -12.91 28.69 5.68
N PRO A 377 -11.60 28.67 5.38
CA PRO A 377 -10.94 29.77 4.67
C PRO A 377 -11.70 30.13 3.40
N GLY A 378 -11.74 31.42 3.02
CA GLY A 378 -12.61 31.89 1.92
C GLY A 378 -12.47 31.12 0.59
N TRP A 379 -11.26 30.65 0.26
CA TRP A 379 -11.01 29.83 -0.94
C TRP A 379 -11.53 28.38 -0.83
N ALA A 380 -11.60 27.84 0.38
CA ALA A 380 -11.79 26.42 0.64
C ALA A 380 -13.24 25.98 0.35
N GLY A 381 -14.24 26.78 0.72
CA GLY A 381 -15.65 26.46 0.46
C GLY A 381 -15.96 26.38 -1.03
N GLU A 382 -15.49 27.36 -1.81
CA GLU A 382 -15.66 27.36 -3.27
C GLU A 382 -14.93 26.17 -3.92
N THR A 383 -13.69 25.90 -3.52
CA THR A 383 -12.91 24.79 -4.08
C THR A 383 -13.54 23.43 -3.75
N ALA A 384 -14.08 23.26 -2.53
CA ALA A 384 -14.82 22.06 -2.14
C ALA A 384 -16.10 21.89 -3.00
N SER A 385 -16.86 22.97 -3.20
CA SER A 385 -18.05 22.94 -4.06
C SER A 385 -17.71 22.53 -5.49
N ARG A 386 -16.64 23.08 -6.07
CA ARG A 386 -16.16 22.74 -7.43
C ARG A 386 -15.69 21.29 -7.53
N TYR A 387 -15.02 20.78 -6.50
CA TYR A 387 -14.61 19.38 -6.45
C TYR A 387 -15.82 18.43 -6.47
N PHE A 388 -16.84 18.68 -5.65
CA PHE A 388 -18.05 17.85 -5.66
C PHE A 388 -18.86 18.01 -6.96
N SER A 389 -18.89 19.18 -7.58
CA SER A 389 -19.56 19.34 -8.89
C SER A 389 -18.84 18.55 -9.99
N MET A 390 -17.50 18.50 -9.98
CA MET A 390 -16.73 17.67 -10.89
C MET A 390 -17.03 16.17 -10.68
N LEU A 391 -17.12 15.71 -9.44
CA LEU A 391 -17.50 14.32 -9.17
C LEU A 391 -18.90 13.96 -9.67
N THR A 392 -19.85 14.91 -9.64
CA THR A 392 -21.19 14.68 -10.21
C THR A 392 -21.20 14.66 -11.74
N GLU A 393 -20.26 15.34 -12.39
CA GLU A 393 -20.10 15.31 -13.86
C GLU A 393 -19.68 13.92 -14.35
N TYR A 394 -18.92 13.20 -13.52
CA TYR A 394 -18.47 11.82 -13.71
C TYR A 394 -19.44 10.75 -13.17
N GLY A 395 -20.67 11.12 -12.79
CA GLY A 395 -21.67 10.18 -12.28
C GLY A 395 -22.26 9.26 -13.37
N ALA A 396 -22.67 8.05 -12.97
CA ALA A 396 -23.27 7.04 -13.85
C ALA A 396 -24.44 7.61 -14.67
N ARG A 397 -24.38 7.47 -16.01
CA ARG A 397 -25.42 7.96 -16.93
C ARG A 397 -26.32 6.85 -17.48
N SER A 398 -26.04 5.59 -17.16
CA SER A 398 -26.66 4.40 -17.74
C SER A 398 -27.05 3.37 -16.67
N ASN A 399 -27.87 2.39 -17.08
CA ASN A 399 -28.27 1.27 -16.24
C ASN A 399 -27.52 -0.01 -16.64
N LEU A 400 -27.50 -1.01 -15.74
CA LEU A 400 -26.80 -2.31 -15.86
C LEU A 400 -26.85 -2.95 -17.26
N LEU A 401 -28.02 -2.93 -17.91
CA LEU A 401 -28.21 -3.58 -19.21
C LEU A 401 -27.52 -2.81 -20.34
N THR A 402 -27.47 -1.48 -20.22
CA THR A 402 -26.98 -0.55 -21.23
C THR A 402 -25.45 -0.57 -21.28
N ASP A 403 -24.76 -0.65 -20.14
CA ASP A 403 -23.29 -0.70 -20.08
C ASP A 403 -22.71 -2.04 -20.54
N LEU A 404 -23.41 -3.14 -20.26
CA LEU A 404 -23.05 -4.47 -20.76
C LEU A 404 -23.16 -4.57 -22.29
N LEU A 405 -24.07 -3.81 -22.89
CA LEU A 405 -24.35 -3.85 -24.32
C LEU A 405 -23.50 -2.86 -25.13
N LEU A 406 -23.14 -1.70 -24.54
CA LEU A 406 -22.55 -0.61 -25.31
C LEU A 406 -21.02 -0.61 -25.36
N LEU A 407 -20.32 -1.28 -24.42
CA LEU A 407 -18.84 -1.26 -24.37
C LEU A 407 -18.27 0.14 -24.65
N ASP A 408 -18.92 1.19 -24.11
CA ASP A 408 -18.67 2.56 -24.54
C ASP A 408 -17.32 3.04 -23.99
N PRO A 409 -16.31 3.28 -24.85
CA PRO A 409 -14.99 3.72 -24.43
C PRO A 409 -14.96 5.21 -24.02
N SER A 410 -16.09 5.90 -24.01
CA SER A 410 -16.20 7.34 -23.71
C SER A 410 -16.62 7.67 -22.27
N SER A 411 -16.92 6.67 -21.43
CA SER A 411 -16.98 6.89 -19.98
C SER A 411 -15.57 7.24 -19.49
N ARG A 412 -15.40 8.48 -19.06
CA ARG A 412 -14.13 9.05 -18.58
C ARG A 412 -14.32 9.38 -17.11
N GLY A 413 -13.45 8.89 -16.23
CA GLY A 413 -13.39 9.26 -14.81
C GLY A 413 -12.91 8.09 -13.96
N GLY A 414 -12.41 8.32 -12.74
CA GLY A 414 -11.81 7.27 -11.86
C GLY A 414 -12.66 6.02 -11.55
N PHE A 415 -13.88 5.92 -12.10
CA PHE A 415 -14.69 4.71 -12.27
C PHE A 415 -14.13 3.71 -13.31
N ASP A 416 -13.22 4.12 -14.20
CA ASP A 416 -12.77 3.36 -15.39
C ASP A 416 -12.01 2.05 -15.09
N VAL A 417 -11.52 1.86 -13.86
CA VAL A 417 -10.70 0.68 -13.52
C VAL A 417 -11.54 -0.55 -13.14
N LEU A 418 -12.77 -0.35 -12.64
CA LEU A 418 -13.69 -1.43 -12.27
C LEU A 418 -15.07 -1.31 -12.92
N GLY A 419 -15.35 -0.20 -13.63
CA GLY A 419 -16.68 0.16 -14.11
C GLY A 419 -17.68 0.42 -12.98
N ASP A 420 -18.94 0.67 -13.34
CA ASP A 420 -20.07 0.89 -12.42
C ASP A 420 -20.36 -0.31 -11.49
N PHE A 421 -19.73 -1.46 -11.75
CA PHE A 421 -19.93 -2.71 -11.00
C PHE A 421 -18.85 -3.00 -9.95
N GLY A 422 -17.72 -2.30 -9.98
CA GLY A 422 -16.61 -2.54 -9.05
C GLY A 422 -17.03 -2.50 -7.59
N TRP A 423 -17.82 -1.47 -7.24
CA TRP A 423 -18.28 -1.23 -5.88
C TRP A 423 -19.45 -2.15 -5.46
N PRO A 424 -20.50 -2.37 -6.28
CA PRO A 424 -21.56 -3.34 -5.95
C PRO A 424 -21.07 -4.76 -5.73
N LEU A 425 -20.16 -5.28 -6.56
CA LEU A 425 -19.60 -6.63 -6.39
C LEU A 425 -18.71 -6.72 -5.14
N LEU A 426 -17.95 -5.67 -4.83
CA LEU A 426 -17.21 -5.53 -3.56
C LEU A 426 -18.16 -5.58 -2.36
N LEU A 427 -19.28 -4.84 -2.40
CA LEU A 427 -20.23 -4.79 -1.30
C LEU A 427 -21.02 -6.10 -1.14
N VAL A 428 -21.40 -6.75 -2.24
CA VAL A 428 -22.10 -8.05 -2.21
C VAL A 428 -21.17 -9.20 -1.82
N GLY A 429 -19.90 -9.18 -2.26
CA GLY A 429 -18.91 -10.21 -1.92
C GLY A 429 -18.25 -10.04 -0.56
N ALA A 430 -18.09 -8.81 -0.07
CA ALA A 430 -17.51 -8.53 1.24
C ALA A 430 -18.41 -9.02 2.38
N VAL A 431 -19.73 -8.92 2.24
CA VAL A 431 -20.67 -9.29 3.31
C VAL A 431 -20.57 -10.78 3.68
N PRO A 432 -20.61 -11.76 2.75
CA PRO A 432 -20.37 -13.17 3.08
C PRO A 432 -18.99 -13.43 3.67
N ALA A 433 -17.94 -12.77 3.16
CA ALA A 433 -16.58 -12.93 3.66
C ALA A 433 -16.38 -12.45 5.11
N LEU A 434 -17.26 -11.59 5.63
CA LEU A 434 -17.27 -11.18 7.04
C LEU A 434 -17.88 -12.23 7.98
N PHE A 435 -18.56 -13.25 7.42
CA PHE A 435 -19.24 -14.31 8.15
C PHE A 435 -18.67 -15.72 7.89
N LEU A 436 -17.65 -15.84 7.03
CA LEU A 436 -16.81 -17.03 6.86
C LEU A 436 -15.63 -16.95 7.83
#